data_AF-A0A0Q7XAJ8-F1
#
_entry.id   AF-A0A0Q7XAJ8-F1
#
_cell.length_a   1.000
_cell.length_b   1.000
_cell.length_c   1.000
_cell.angle_alpha   90.00
_cell.angle_beta   90.00
_cell.angle_gamma   90.00
#
_symmetry.space_group_name_H-M   'P 1'
#
loop_
_entity.id
_entity.type
_entity.pdbx_description
1 polymer ?
#
loop_
_entity_poly.entity_id
_entity_poly.type
_entity_poly.pdbx_seq_one_letter_code
_entity_poly.pdbx_strand_id
1 'polypeptide(L)'
;MDPVSEVRILAEYVSEHPEFTEAEALDALIRAGVGISVASDVYSFTQSAWARALVAPIGMNFSDEYIVANESGEILSRGKVSSQAHFIAATKLVADYYRTNGFLRLAASSSEYGAIEQMERAGKDPSKAKAAPQIRIIGEVTPEAVNRVLAQLNVSKPPDPDEVAKAFSEHSLEDTVDGGVKRRPWWRLW
;
A
#
# COMPACT_ATOMS: atom_id res chain seq x y z
N MET A 1 -20.46 8.47 7.91
CA MET A 1 -20.24 7.18 8.59
C MET A 1 -19.01 7.35 9.47
N ASP A 2 -18.78 6.51 10.49
CA ASP A 2 -17.55 6.61 11.29
C ASP A 2 -16.42 5.75 10.67
N PRO A 3 -15.12 6.07 10.93
CA PRO A 3 -14.01 5.36 10.30
C PRO A 3 -13.94 3.86 10.58
N VAL A 4 -14.44 3.39 11.73
CA VAL A 4 -14.41 1.94 12.04
C VAL A 4 -15.42 1.19 11.18
N SER A 5 -16.62 1.75 11.03
CA SER A 5 -17.65 1.19 10.15
C SER A 5 -17.20 1.18 8.68
N GLU A 6 -16.59 2.27 8.21
CA GLU A 6 -16.08 2.37 6.82
C GLU A 6 -14.99 1.34 6.52
N VAL A 7 -14.03 1.18 7.43
CA VAL A 7 -12.97 0.16 7.27
C VAL A 7 -13.54 -1.26 7.40
N ARG A 8 -14.52 -1.49 8.28
CA ARG A 8 -15.17 -2.78 8.42
C ARG A 8 -15.87 -3.21 7.11
N ILE A 9 -16.57 -2.29 6.45
CA ILE A 9 -17.19 -2.57 5.14
C ILE A 9 -16.14 -3.06 4.14
N LEU A 10 -14.99 -2.37 4.05
CA LEU A 10 -13.90 -2.81 3.18
C LEU A 10 -13.39 -4.19 3.59
N ALA A 11 -13.15 -4.40 4.89
CA ALA A 11 -12.59 -5.64 5.43
C ALA A 11 -13.49 -6.86 5.19
N GLU A 12 -14.81 -6.68 5.38
CA GLU A 12 -15.83 -7.70 5.07
C GLU A 12 -15.85 -7.98 3.56
N TYR A 13 -15.92 -6.92 2.73
CA TYR A 13 -15.94 -7.07 1.27
C TYR A 13 -14.75 -7.87 0.74
N VAL A 14 -13.50 -7.49 1.10
CA VAL A 14 -12.30 -8.19 0.61
C VAL A 14 -12.16 -9.60 1.17
N SER A 15 -12.75 -9.88 2.34
CA SER A 15 -12.76 -11.22 2.93
C SER A 15 -13.72 -12.16 2.19
N GLU A 16 -14.85 -11.64 1.72
CA GLU A 16 -15.84 -12.38 0.92
C GLU A 16 -15.42 -12.53 -0.55
N HIS A 17 -14.64 -11.58 -1.07
CA HIS A 17 -14.22 -11.52 -2.47
C HIS A 17 -12.69 -11.61 -2.59
N PRO A 18 -12.07 -12.79 -2.40
CA PRO A 18 -10.61 -12.93 -2.38
C PRO A 18 -9.93 -12.61 -3.72
N GLU A 19 -10.69 -12.42 -4.80
CA GLU A 19 -10.20 -12.02 -6.11
C GLU A 19 -10.51 -10.57 -6.51
N PHE A 20 -10.84 -9.72 -5.53
CA PHE A 20 -11.16 -8.31 -5.78
C PHE A 20 -10.06 -7.54 -6.50
N THR A 21 -10.49 -6.56 -7.29
CA THR A 21 -9.69 -5.44 -7.82
C THR A 21 -9.89 -4.19 -6.95
N GLU A 22 -8.94 -3.25 -7.02
CA GLU A 22 -9.07 -1.95 -6.32
C GLU A 22 -10.36 -1.22 -6.72
N ALA A 23 -10.70 -1.20 -8.01
CA ALA A 23 -11.90 -0.56 -8.52
C ALA A 23 -13.18 -1.16 -7.90
N GLU A 24 -13.26 -2.49 -7.77
CA GLU A 24 -14.40 -3.17 -7.15
C GLU A 24 -14.51 -2.91 -5.65
N ALA A 25 -13.38 -2.86 -4.94
CA ALA A 25 -13.35 -2.51 -3.52
C ALA A 25 -13.80 -1.07 -3.26
N LEU A 26 -13.36 -0.13 -4.11
CA LEU A 26 -13.80 1.27 -4.04
C LEU A 26 -15.29 1.40 -4.37
N ASP A 27 -15.78 0.70 -5.40
CA ASP A 27 -17.20 0.71 -5.75
C ASP A 27 -18.08 0.07 -4.65
N ALA A 28 -17.59 -0.97 -3.97
CA ALA A 28 -18.26 -1.56 -2.82
C ALA A 28 -18.43 -0.54 -1.67
N LEU A 29 -17.39 0.23 -1.35
CA LEU A 29 -17.45 1.30 -0.35
C LEU A 29 -18.46 2.39 -0.76
N ILE A 30 -18.44 2.81 -2.02
CA ILE A 30 -19.35 3.84 -2.54
C ILE A 30 -20.81 3.36 -2.48
N ARG A 31 -21.10 2.12 -2.89
CA ARG A 31 -22.43 1.51 -2.80
C ARG A 31 -22.92 1.37 -1.36
N ALA A 32 -22.01 1.22 -0.40
CA ALA A 32 -22.32 1.22 1.03
C ALA A 32 -22.53 2.63 1.62
N GLY A 33 -22.45 3.69 0.80
CA GLY A 33 -22.69 5.07 1.20
C GLY A 33 -21.45 5.82 1.70
N VAL A 34 -20.25 5.27 1.49
CA VAL A 34 -18.99 5.99 1.76
C VAL A 34 -18.74 6.98 0.63
N GLY A 35 -18.44 8.24 0.98
CA GLY A 35 -18.15 9.27 -0.03
C GLY A 35 -16.90 8.93 -0.85
N ILE A 36 -16.86 9.28 -2.14
CA ILE A 36 -15.78 8.91 -3.07
C ILE A 36 -14.38 9.26 -2.54
N SER A 37 -14.20 10.49 -2.03
CA SER A 37 -12.92 10.92 -1.46
C SER A 37 -12.53 10.10 -0.23
N VAL A 38 -13.52 9.74 0.60
CA VAL A 38 -13.32 8.93 1.81
C VAL A 38 -13.04 7.46 1.44
N ALA A 39 -13.65 6.93 0.38
CA ALA A 39 -13.42 5.54 -0.05
C ALA A 39 -11.95 5.30 -0.44
N SER A 40 -11.32 6.26 -1.13
CA SER A 40 -9.88 6.19 -1.43
C SER A 40 -9.03 6.22 -0.17
N ASP A 41 -9.36 7.07 0.81
CA ASP A 41 -8.65 7.12 2.10
C ASP A 41 -8.80 5.81 2.89
N VAL A 42 -10.03 5.28 2.98
CA VAL A 42 -10.32 4.00 3.61
C VAL A 42 -9.49 2.90 2.98
N TYR A 43 -9.48 2.81 1.65
CA TYR A 43 -8.71 1.79 0.92
C TYR A 43 -7.21 1.92 1.21
N SER A 44 -6.61 3.08 0.90
CA SER A 44 -5.15 3.26 1.02
C SER A 44 -4.64 3.14 2.45
N PHE A 45 -5.35 3.68 3.45
CA PHE A 45 -4.89 3.59 4.84
C PHE A 45 -5.13 2.21 5.45
N THR A 46 -6.17 1.48 5.04
CA THR A 46 -6.37 0.09 5.46
C THR A 46 -5.27 -0.80 4.88
N GLN A 47 -4.98 -0.63 3.59
CA GLN A 47 -3.92 -1.33 2.88
C GLN A 47 -2.56 -1.16 3.60
N SER A 48 -2.18 0.08 3.93
CA SER A 48 -0.95 0.37 4.69
C SER A 48 -0.98 -0.19 6.10
N ALA A 49 -2.08 -0.04 6.85
CA ALA A 49 -2.17 -0.57 8.22
C ALA A 49 -1.98 -2.09 8.24
N TRP A 50 -2.62 -2.80 7.31
CA TRP A 50 -2.56 -4.26 7.22
C TRP A 50 -1.21 -4.74 6.70
N ALA A 51 -0.60 -4.03 5.74
CA ALA A 51 0.76 -4.30 5.29
C ALA A 51 1.78 -4.18 6.42
N ARG A 52 1.75 -3.07 7.16
CA ARG A 52 2.63 -2.87 8.31
C ARG A 52 2.43 -3.92 9.40
N ALA A 53 1.20 -4.35 9.64
CA ALA A 53 0.90 -5.43 10.57
C ALA A 53 1.45 -6.78 10.09
N LEU A 54 1.28 -7.10 8.80
CA LEU A 54 1.76 -8.34 8.19
C LEU A 54 3.29 -8.47 8.28
N VAL A 55 4.01 -7.37 8.07
CA VAL A 55 5.47 -7.35 8.02
C VAL A 55 6.14 -6.85 9.31
N ALA A 56 5.36 -6.59 10.37
CA ALA A 56 5.90 -6.17 11.67
C ALA A 56 7.03 -7.08 12.19
N PRO A 57 6.98 -8.42 12.04
CA PRO A 57 8.07 -9.30 12.47
C PRO A 57 9.42 -9.06 11.75
N ILE A 58 9.42 -8.44 10.58
CA ILE A 58 10.64 -8.11 9.81
C ILE A 58 11.38 -6.93 10.45
N GLY A 59 10.68 -6.06 11.19
CA GLY A 59 11.29 -4.91 11.88
C GLY A 59 11.70 -3.76 10.95
N MET A 60 11.07 -3.62 9.78
CA MET A 60 11.30 -2.45 8.91
C MET A 60 10.79 -1.17 9.57
N ASN A 61 11.56 -0.09 9.45
CA ASN A 61 11.18 1.22 9.97
C ASN A 61 10.36 1.99 8.93
N PHE A 62 9.03 1.90 9.03
CA PHE A 62 8.13 2.67 8.17
C PHE A 62 8.13 4.15 8.53
N SER A 63 8.11 5.01 7.51
CA SER A 63 7.87 6.43 7.73
C SER A 63 6.46 6.63 8.29
N ASP A 64 6.33 7.46 9.33
CA ASP A 64 5.02 7.86 9.82
C ASP A 64 4.41 9.00 9.00
N GLU A 65 5.08 9.46 7.94
CA GLU A 65 4.57 10.53 7.09
C GLU A 65 3.82 9.98 5.87
N TYR A 66 2.72 10.66 5.50
CA TYR A 66 2.09 10.52 4.20
C TYR A 66 2.03 11.85 3.48
N ILE A 67 1.99 11.78 2.16
CA ILE A 67 1.93 12.90 1.23
C ILE A 67 0.84 12.60 0.21
N VAL A 68 -0.02 13.59 -0.04
CA VAL A 68 -0.97 13.57 -1.14
C VAL A 68 -0.53 14.63 -2.15
N ALA A 69 -0.36 14.22 -3.40
CA ALA A 69 -0.04 15.10 -4.51
C ALA A 69 -1.08 14.97 -5.63
N ASN A 70 -1.16 15.94 -6.52
CA ASN A 70 -1.94 15.82 -7.76
C ASN A 70 -1.12 15.14 -8.88
N GLU A 71 -1.76 14.90 -10.02
CA GLU A 71 -1.14 14.37 -11.26
C GLU A 71 0.02 15.22 -11.80
N SER A 72 0.13 16.49 -11.40
CA SER A 72 1.26 17.36 -11.72
C SER A 72 2.42 17.21 -10.73
N GLY A 73 2.29 16.38 -9.69
CA GLY A 73 3.27 16.21 -8.61
C GLY A 73 3.34 17.37 -7.62
N GLU A 74 2.33 18.25 -7.59
CA GLU A 74 2.20 19.29 -6.56
C GLU A 74 1.66 18.68 -5.27
N ILE A 75 2.34 18.93 -4.14
CA ILE A 75 1.91 18.44 -2.83
C ILE A 75 0.67 19.20 -2.37
N LEU A 76 -0.47 18.51 -2.31
CA LEU A 76 -1.75 19.05 -1.84
C LEU A 76 -1.88 18.97 -0.31
N SER A 77 -1.37 17.89 0.29
CA SER A 77 -1.37 17.73 1.74
C SER A 77 -0.26 16.81 2.23
N ARG A 78 0.10 16.97 3.51
CA ARG A 78 1.06 16.12 4.22
C ARG A 78 0.56 15.93 5.65
N GLY A 79 0.78 14.75 6.21
CA GLY A 79 0.41 14.48 7.60
C GLY A 79 1.07 13.23 8.14
N LYS A 80 0.60 12.79 9.31
CA LYS A 80 1.06 11.56 9.95
C LYS A 80 0.09 10.41 9.72
N VAL A 81 0.60 9.26 9.28
CA VAL A 81 -0.16 8.02 9.10
C VAL A 81 -0.75 7.58 10.43
N SER A 82 0.02 7.62 11.52
CA SER A 82 -0.43 7.28 12.88
C SER A 82 -1.56 8.17 13.41
N SER A 83 -1.78 9.34 12.80
CA SER A 83 -2.85 10.27 13.19
C SER A 83 -4.08 10.17 12.28
N GLN A 84 -4.03 9.33 11.23
CA GLN A 84 -5.15 9.14 10.30
C GLN A 84 -6.21 8.20 10.88
N ALA A 85 -7.47 8.65 10.88
CA ALA A 85 -8.55 7.96 11.56
C ALA A 85 -8.81 6.57 10.97
N HIS A 86 -8.77 6.43 9.65
CA HIS A 86 -8.91 5.14 8.95
C HIS A 86 -7.74 4.20 9.22
N PHE A 87 -6.51 4.72 9.29
CA PHE A 87 -5.34 3.92 9.65
C PHE A 87 -5.46 3.34 11.08
N ILE A 88 -5.85 4.20 12.04
CA ILE A 88 -6.10 3.78 13.42
C ILE A 88 -7.22 2.73 13.48
N ALA A 89 -8.31 2.94 12.76
CA ALA A 89 -9.43 2.00 12.68
C ALA A 89 -8.99 0.65 12.09
N ALA A 90 -8.28 0.66 10.96
CA ALA A 90 -7.76 -0.55 10.32
C ALA A 90 -6.79 -1.33 11.21
N THR A 91 -5.91 -0.62 11.94
CA THR A 91 -4.97 -1.24 12.89
C THR A 91 -5.71 -2.00 14.00
N LYS A 92 -6.82 -1.45 14.51
CA LYS A 92 -7.64 -2.11 15.54
C LYS A 92 -8.31 -3.39 15.04
N LEU A 93 -8.65 -3.46 13.75
CA LEU A 93 -9.34 -4.60 13.15
C LEU A 93 -8.38 -5.70 12.68
N VAL A 94 -7.06 -5.50 12.75
CA VAL A 94 -6.07 -6.50 12.30
C VAL A 94 -6.33 -7.86 12.95
N ALA A 95 -6.54 -7.93 14.26
CA ALA A 95 -6.72 -9.20 14.95
C ALA A 95 -7.93 -10.02 14.44
N ASP A 96 -8.98 -9.33 13.98
CA ASP A 96 -10.21 -9.95 13.51
C ASP A 96 -10.04 -10.52 12.09
N TYR A 97 -9.23 -9.85 11.24
CA TYR A 97 -9.09 -10.19 9.82
C TYR A 97 -7.75 -10.81 9.43
N TYR A 98 -6.73 -10.83 10.30
CA TYR A 98 -5.36 -11.25 9.95
C TYR A 98 -5.26 -12.61 9.22
N ARG A 99 -6.21 -13.52 9.49
CA ARG A 99 -6.25 -14.87 8.92
C ARG A 99 -7.08 -15.00 7.64
N THR A 100 -7.70 -13.92 7.15
CA THR A 100 -8.50 -13.97 5.92
C THR A 100 -7.60 -13.79 4.69
N ASN A 101 -7.99 -14.40 3.58
CA ASN A 101 -7.30 -14.18 2.30
C ASN A 101 -7.41 -12.72 1.84
N GLY A 102 -8.53 -12.06 2.17
CA GLY A 102 -8.72 -10.63 1.93
C GLY A 102 -7.67 -9.77 2.62
N PHE A 103 -7.35 -10.09 3.87
CA PHE A 103 -6.26 -9.43 4.60
C PHE A 103 -4.92 -9.57 3.89
N LEU A 104 -4.52 -10.80 3.57
CA LEU A 104 -3.23 -11.06 2.93
C LEU A 104 -3.13 -10.38 1.56
N ARG A 105 -4.19 -10.44 0.75
CA ARG A 105 -4.21 -9.83 -0.58
C ARG A 105 -4.18 -8.31 -0.51
N LEU A 106 -4.98 -7.69 0.36
CA LEU A 106 -4.98 -6.23 0.52
C LEU A 106 -3.63 -5.74 1.07
N ALA A 107 -3.05 -6.42 2.05
CA ALA A 107 -1.71 -6.09 2.56
C ALA A 107 -0.63 -6.22 1.48
N ALA A 108 -0.66 -7.30 0.70
CA ALA A 108 0.32 -7.58 -0.35
C ALA A 108 0.25 -6.60 -1.54
N SER A 109 -0.92 -5.99 -1.80
CA SER A 109 -1.04 -4.97 -2.85
C SER A 109 -0.50 -3.60 -2.44
N SER A 110 -0.10 -3.41 -1.18
CA SER A 110 0.47 -2.14 -0.71
C SER A 110 1.84 -1.85 -1.31
N SER A 111 2.13 -0.58 -1.53
CA SER A 111 3.48 -0.12 -1.91
C SER A 111 4.52 -0.43 -0.83
N GLU A 112 4.12 -0.45 0.44
CA GLU A 112 4.99 -0.79 1.57
C GLU A 112 5.45 -2.25 1.55
N TYR A 113 4.54 -3.18 1.21
CA TYR A 113 4.87 -4.58 1.01
C TYR A 113 5.73 -4.77 -0.24
N GLY A 114 5.38 -4.12 -1.35
CA GLY A 114 6.16 -4.16 -2.59
C GLY A 114 7.61 -3.69 -2.40
N ALA A 115 7.83 -2.66 -1.57
CA ALA A 115 9.17 -2.19 -1.22
C ALA A 115 9.99 -3.25 -0.46
N ILE A 116 9.37 -3.98 0.47
CA ILE A 116 10.03 -5.09 1.18
C ILE A 116 10.39 -6.20 0.20
N GLU A 117 9.45 -6.61 -0.65
CA GLU A 117 9.69 -7.66 -1.64
C GLU A 117 10.85 -7.29 -2.59
N GLN A 118 10.88 -6.04 -3.06
CA GLN A 118 11.96 -5.54 -3.90
C GLN A 118 13.32 -5.57 -3.17
N MET A 119 13.36 -5.20 -1.89
CA MET A 119 14.57 -5.28 -1.07
C MET A 119 15.05 -6.72 -0.91
N GLU A 120 14.16 -7.66 -0.61
CA GLU A 120 14.50 -9.07 -0.46
C GLU A 120 15.04 -9.66 -1.77
N ARG A 121 14.39 -9.36 -2.91
CA ARG A 121 14.87 -9.76 -4.24
C ARG A 121 16.26 -9.22 -4.55
N ALA A 122 16.57 -8.02 -4.07
CA ALA A 122 17.90 -7.40 -4.18
C ALA A 122 18.92 -7.94 -3.15
N GLY A 123 18.56 -8.91 -2.29
CA GLY A 123 19.42 -9.43 -1.24
C GLY A 123 19.73 -8.44 -0.12
N LYS A 124 18.91 -7.39 0.02
CA LYS A 124 19.04 -6.37 1.07
C LYS A 124 18.21 -6.77 2.28
N ASP A 125 18.68 -6.36 3.46
CA ASP A 125 18.04 -6.60 4.75
C ASP A 125 16.99 -5.49 5.03
N PRO A 126 15.68 -5.77 4.97
CA PRO A 126 14.64 -4.74 5.13
C PRO A 126 14.63 -4.11 6.53
N SER A 127 15.10 -4.83 7.56
CA SER A 127 15.16 -4.32 8.95
C SER A 127 16.11 -3.12 9.10
N LYS A 128 17.08 -2.99 8.17
CA LYS A 128 18.05 -1.88 8.14
C LYS A 128 17.60 -0.71 7.28
N ALA A 129 16.51 -0.84 6.53
CA ALA A 129 15.98 0.24 5.73
C ALA A 129 15.04 1.16 6.52
N LYS A 130 14.96 2.39 6.04
CA LYS A 130 13.94 3.35 6.40
C LYS A 130 13.05 3.54 5.20
N ALA A 131 11.76 3.22 5.33
CA ALA A 131 10.81 3.44 4.24
C ALA A 131 10.67 4.94 3.96
N ALA A 132 10.46 5.28 2.69
CA ALA A 132 10.03 6.63 2.31
C ALA A 132 8.63 6.92 2.87
N PRO A 133 8.21 8.20 2.94
CA PRO A 133 6.81 8.56 3.20
C PRO A 133 5.85 7.85 2.24
N GLN A 134 4.62 7.58 2.69
CA GLN A 134 3.57 7.08 1.82
C GLN A 134 3.17 8.21 0.84
N ILE A 135 3.38 8.02 -0.46
CA ILE A 135 3.00 9.00 -1.49
C ILE A 135 1.73 8.51 -2.17
N ARG A 136 0.71 9.36 -2.20
CA ARG A 136 -0.55 9.15 -2.94
C ARG A 136 -0.68 10.24 -3.98
N ILE A 137 -0.85 9.86 -5.24
CA ILE A 137 -1.10 10.80 -6.35
C ILE A 137 -2.58 10.69 -6.73
N ILE A 138 -3.27 11.83 -6.71
CA ILE A 138 -4.65 11.95 -7.18
C ILE A 138 -4.61 12.29 -8.67
N GLY A 139 -5.19 11.42 -9.48
CA GLY A 139 -5.17 11.51 -10.94
C GLY A 139 -4.24 10.48 -11.56
N GLU A 140 -3.76 10.74 -12.77
CA GLU A 140 -2.84 9.84 -13.46
C GLU A 140 -1.45 9.85 -12.79
N VAL A 141 -0.92 8.65 -12.52
CA VAL A 141 0.42 8.48 -11.95
C VAL A 141 1.44 8.48 -13.08
N THR A 142 2.16 9.59 -13.25
CA THR A 142 3.23 9.71 -14.26
C THR A 142 4.62 9.70 -13.60
N PRO A 143 5.68 9.22 -14.29
CA PRO A 143 7.05 9.32 -13.81
C PRO A 143 7.45 10.76 -13.46
N GLU A 144 6.99 11.75 -14.24
CA GLU A 144 7.24 13.17 -14.03
C GLU A 144 6.64 13.66 -12.70
N ALA A 145 5.40 13.26 -12.41
CA ALA A 145 4.73 13.60 -11.16
C ALA A 145 5.46 13.01 -9.96
N VAL A 146 5.83 11.73 -10.02
CA VAL A 146 6.59 11.04 -8.98
C VAL A 146 7.94 11.74 -8.75
N ASN A 147 8.69 12.01 -9.81
CA ASN A 147 9.98 12.68 -9.73
C ASN A 147 9.85 14.09 -9.13
N ARG A 148 8.79 14.84 -9.46
CA ARG A 148 8.55 16.16 -8.88
C ARG A 148 8.22 16.10 -7.39
N VAL A 149 7.45 15.10 -6.94
CA VAL A 149 7.21 14.88 -5.51
C VAL A 149 8.53 14.54 -4.82
N LEU A 150 9.30 13.59 -5.35
CA LEU A 150 10.58 13.17 -4.76
C LEU A 150 11.61 14.32 -4.67
N ALA A 151 11.65 15.18 -5.70
CA ALA A 151 12.49 16.38 -5.68
C ALA A 151 12.11 17.35 -4.56
N GLN A 152 10.81 17.55 -4.32
CA GLN A 152 10.31 18.39 -3.22
C GLN A 152 10.61 17.82 -1.83
N LEU A 153 10.85 16.51 -1.72
CA LEU A 153 11.19 15.85 -0.47
C LEU A 153 12.69 15.89 -0.14
N ASN A 154 13.50 16.58 -0.95
CA ASN A 154 14.96 16.65 -0.80
C ASN A 154 15.61 15.25 -0.72
N VAL A 155 15.01 14.24 -1.36
CA VAL A 155 15.62 12.92 -1.48
C VAL A 155 16.83 13.11 -2.40
N SER A 156 18.03 12.96 -1.84
CA SER A 156 19.29 13.49 -2.43
C SER A 156 19.72 12.86 -3.76
N LYS A 157 18.91 11.95 -4.30
CA LYS A 157 18.92 11.54 -5.70
C LYS A 157 17.57 10.89 -6.00
N PRO A 158 16.72 11.45 -6.89
CA PRO A 158 15.56 10.70 -7.36
C PRO A 158 16.04 9.38 -8.02
N PRO A 159 15.30 8.27 -7.87
CA PRO A 159 15.57 7.04 -8.59
C PRO A 159 15.57 7.32 -10.10
N ASP A 160 16.36 6.54 -10.85
CA ASP A 160 16.42 6.69 -12.30
C ASP A 160 15.01 6.51 -12.89
N PRO A 161 14.50 7.44 -13.73
CA PRO A 161 13.19 7.32 -14.36
C PRO A 161 12.98 5.97 -15.05
N ASP A 162 14.03 5.37 -15.61
CA ASP A 162 13.97 4.06 -16.26
C ASP A 162 13.81 2.92 -15.25
N GLU A 163 14.41 3.02 -14.06
CA GLU A 163 14.20 2.07 -12.96
C GLU A 163 12.78 2.17 -12.40
N VAL A 164 12.24 3.39 -12.30
CA VAL A 164 10.86 3.62 -11.85
C VAL A 164 9.87 3.06 -12.87
N ALA A 165 10.02 3.40 -14.15
CA ALA A 165 9.15 2.92 -15.22
C ALA A 165 9.21 1.39 -15.34
N LYS A 166 10.40 0.78 -15.20
CA LYS A 166 10.57 -0.67 -15.18
C LYS A 166 9.87 -1.33 -13.99
N ALA A 167 10.00 -0.77 -12.79
CA ALA A 167 9.32 -1.30 -11.60
C ALA A 167 7.79 -1.29 -11.76
N PHE A 168 7.23 -0.24 -12.38
CA PHE A 168 5.79 -0.16 -12.69
C PHE A 168 5.36 -1.10 -13.82
N SER A 169 6.21 -1.29 -14.84
CA SER A 169 5.93 -2.19 -15.97
C SER A 169 5.97 -3.68 -15.57
N GLU A 170 6.88 -4.04 -14.65
CA GLU A 170 7.03 -5.41 -14.13
C GLU A 170 5.94 -5.77 -13.08
N HIS A 171 5.11 -4.81 -12.66
CA HIS A 171 3.96 -5.05 -11.76
C HIS A 171 2.64 -5.29 -12.51
N SER A 172 2.68 -5.51 -13.84
CA SER A 172 1.57 -6.16 -14.52
C SER A 172 1.44 -7.59 -13.98
N LEU A 173 0.30 -7.91 -13.37
CA LEU A 173 -0.04 -9.18 -12.71
C LEU A 173 -0.06 -10.41 -13.65
N GLU A 174 0.51 -10.32 -14.85
CA GLU A 174 0.44 -11.35 -15.89
C GLU A 174 1.62 -12.33 -15.87
N ASP A 175 2.75 -12.00 -15.25
CA ASP A 175 3.97 -12.85 -15.28
C ASP A 175 4.27 -13.52 -13.93
N THR A 176 3.44 -14.48 -13.52
CA THR A 176 3.90 -15.57 -12.63
C THR A 176 3.40 -16.93 -13.12
N VAL A 177 3.79 -17.29 -14.34
CA VAL A 177 3.93 -18.71 -14.71
C VAL A 177 5.32 -18.91 -15.30
N ASP A 178 6.07 -19.77 -14.61
CA ASP A 178 7.28 -20.47 -15.05
C ASP A 178 8.66 -19.84 -14.73
N GLY A 179 9.52 -20.61 -14.06
CA GLY A 179 10.92 -20.20 -13.84
C GLY A 179 11.60 -20.53 -12.49
N GLY A 180 11.36 -21.72 -11.92
CA GLY A 180 12.36 -22.51 -11.18
C GLY A 180 13.44 -21.85 -10.29
N VAL A 181 13.08 -21.29 -9.14
CA VAL A 181 13.77 -21.52 -7.83
C VAL A 181 12.72 -21.43 -6.73
N LYS A 182 12.30 -22.56 -6.14
CA LYS A 182 11.35 -22.57 -5.00
C LYS A 182 12.05 -22.13 -3.72
N ARG A 183 12.31 -20.83 -3.56
CA ARG A 183 12.36 -20.23 -2.22
C ARG A 183 10.92 -20.06 -1.78
N ARG A 184 10.47 -20.90 -0.83
CA ARG A 184 9.14 -20.72 -0.24
C ARG A 184 9.15 -19.35 0.45
N PRO A 185 8.18 -18.49 0.16
CA PRO A 185 8.03 -17.28 0.94
C PRO A 185 7.81 -17.63 2.41
N TRP A 186 8.43 -16.87 3.30
CA TRP A 186 8.45 -17.14 4.74
C TRP A 186 7.05 -17.20 5.37
N TRP A 187 6.05 -16.55 4.76
CA TRP A 187 4.64 -16.60 5.18
C TRP A 187 3.93 -17.94 4.92
N ARG A 188 4.55 -18.89 4.20
CA ARG A 188 4.04 -20.28 4.05
C ARG A 188 4.57 -21.25 5.11
N LEU A 189 5.16 -20.75 6.20
CA LEU A 189 5.69 -21.55 7.32
C LEU A 189 4.79 -21.55 8.56
N TRP A 190 3.58 -20.97 8.48
CA TRP A 190 2.61 -20.88 9.57
C TRP A 190 1.21 -21.29 9.11
#